data_AF-A0A7X7J028-F1
#
_entry.id   AF-A0A7X7J028-F1
#
_cell.length_a   1.000
_cell.length_b   1.000
_cell.length_c   1.000
_cell.angle_alpha   90.00
_cell.angle_beta   90.00
_cell.angle_gamma   90.00
#
_symmetry.space_group_name_H-M   'P 1'
#
loop_
_entity.id
_entity.type
_entity.pdbx_description
1 polymer ?
#
loop_
_entity_poly.entity_id
_entity_poly.type
_entity_poly.pdbx_seq_one_letter_code
_entity_poly.pdbx_strand_id
1 'polypeptide(L)'
;YAFSGQLTTKTFGLFMLDVDTGTIWCYELDRGSNDELLLRLVAARNWTSDRYLEEFNVADPVPGAVRMMVQQQRAMRQNQANVPVTTAPAKGPALPEDGGARE
;
A
#
# COMPACT_ATOMS: atom_id res chain seq x y z
N TYR A 1 -16.56 10.16 19.32
CA TYR A 1 -16.55 10.98 18.09
C TYR A 1 -17.78 10.67 17.24
N ALA A 2 -18.27 11.64 16.48
CA ALA A 2 -19.34 11.44 15.49
C ALA A 2 -18.99 12.16 14.19
N PHE A 3 -19.19 11.50 13.06
CA PHE A 3 -18.93 12.08 11.74
C PHE A 3 -19.82 11.44 10.68
N SER A 4 -20.08 12.18 9.59
CA SER A 4 -20.80 11.66 8.43
C SER A 4 -19.85 11.12 7.38
N GLY A 5 -20.29 10.13 6.62
CA GLY A 5 -19.53 9.59 5.49
C GLY A 5 -20.43 8.92 4.47
N GLN A 6 -19.88 8.67 3.28
CA GLN A 6 -20.61 7.99 2.21
C GLN A 6 -20.60 6.47 2.47
N LEU A 7 -21.77 5.82 2.35
CA LEU A 7 -21.91 4.36 2.49
C LEU A 7 -21.99 3.66 1.14
N THR A 8 -22.76 4.23 0.21
CA THR A 8 -22.86 3.78 -1.18
C THR A 8 -22.72 4.98 -2.11
N THR A 9 -22.72 4.75 -3.41
CA THR A 9 -22.70 5.84 -4.41
C THR A 9 -23.84 6.85 -4.23
N LYS A 10 -24.93 6.49 -3.56
CA LYS A 10 -26.13 7.33 -3.40
C LYS A 10 -26.53 7.61 -1.95
N THR A 11 -25.91 6.93 -0.98
CA THR A 11 -26.35 7.01 0.42
C THR A 11 -25.24 7.44 1.35
N PHE A 12 -25.63 8.18 2.38
CA PHE A 12 -24.74 8.70 3.41
C PHE A 12 -25.12 8.11 4.76
N GLY A 13 -24.14 8.04 5.65
CA GLY A 13 -24.31 7.51 6.98
C GLY A 13 -23.72 8.41 8.06
N LEU A 14 -24.16 8.15 9.28
CA LEU A 14 -23.62 8.71 10.51
C LEU A 14 -22.82 7.63 11.22
N PHE A 15 -21.54 7.92 11.46
CA PHE A 15 -20.62 7.06 12.18
C PHE A 15 -20.47 7.59 13.60
N MET A 16 -20.68 6.70 14.57
CA MET A 16 -20.40 6.97 15.97
C MET A 16 -19.23 6.08 16.40
N LEU A 17 -18.19 6.72 16.93
CA LEU A 17 -16.99 6.04 17.39
C LEU A 17 -16.78 6.28 18.88
N ASP A 18 -16.80 5.21 19.64
CA ASP A 18 -16.35 5.16 21.03
C ASP A 18 -14.93 4.58 21.07
N VAL A 19 -13.97 5.43 21.44
CA VAL A 19 -12.54 5.06 21.47
C VAL A 19 -12.19 4.33 22.76
N ASP A 20 -12.92 4.61 23.85
CA ASP A 20 -12.64 4.03 25.16
C ASP A 20 -13.06 2.55 25.20
N THR A 21 -14.22 2.24 24.62
CA THR A 21 -14.69 0.85 24.49
C THR A 21 -14.22 0.17 23.20
N GLY A 22 -13.70 0.94 22.25
CA GLY A 22 -13.25 0.46 20.95
C GLY A 22 -14.40 -0.05 20.08
N THR A 23 -15.51 0.67 20.05
CA THR A 23 -16.72 0.31 19.30
C THR A 23 -17.06 1.37 18.28
N ILE A 24 -17.44 0.94 17.08
CA ILE A 24 -17.97 1.80 16.02
C ILE A 24 -19.38 1.35 15.63
N TRP A 25 -20.28 2.32 15.48
CA TRP A 25 -21.61 2.14 14.92
C TRP A 25 -21.74 2.97 13.65
N CYS A 26 -22.47 2.42 12.69
CA CYS A 26 -22.76 3.04 11.42
C CYS A 26 -24.26 2.98 11.16
N TYR A 27 -24.88 4.16 11.07
CA TYR A 27 -26.26 4.31 10.65
C TYR A 27 -26.32 4.86 9.23
N GLU A 28 -27.20 4.34 8.40
CA GLU A 28 -27.59 4.99 7.14
C GLU A 28 -28.66 6.02 7.43
N LEU A 29 -28.55 7.17 6.76
CA LEU A 29 -29.57 8.21 6.76
C LEU A 29 -30.58 7.87 5.67
N ASP A 30 -31.81 7.57 6.09
CA ASP A 30 -32.93 7.31 5.19
C ASP A 30 -34.00 8.40 5.33
N ARG A 31 -34.89 8.50 4.34
CA ARG A 31 -36.04 9.42 4.38
C ARG A 31 -37.33 8.62 4.37
N GLY A 32 -38.12 8.77 5.43
CA GLY A 32 -39.44 8.16 5.54
C GLY A 32 -40.45 8.76 4.55
N SER A 33 -41.64 8.15 4.48
CA SER A 33 -42.71 8.58 3.57
C SER A 33 -43.21 10.01 3.80
N ASN A 34 -42.94 10.58 4.98
CA ASN A 34 -43.29 11.95 5.35
C ASN A 34 -42.10 12.91 5.32
N ASP A 35 -41.02 12.58 4.60
CA ASP A 35 -39.75 13.31 4.56
C ASP A 35 -39.03 13.41 5.93
N GLU A 36 -39.37 12.54 6.87
CA GLU A 36 -38.69 12.43 8.16
C GLU A 36 -37.33 11.74 8.01
N LEU A 37 -36.32 12.24 8.73
CA LEU A 37 -34.99 11.63 8.74
C LEU A 37 -35.00 10.39 9.64
N LEU A 38 -34.76 9.23 9.06
CA LEU A 38 -34.69 7.96 9.77
C LEU A 38 -33.26 7.45 9.84
N LEU A 39 -32.89 6.88 10.99
CA LEU A 39 -31.58 6.26 11.19
C LEU A 39 -31.73 4.75 11.16
N ARG A 40 -31.14 4.11 10.14
CA ARG A 40 -31.12 2.65 10.01
C ARG A 40 -29.75 2.12 10.40
N LEU A 41 -29.65 1.26 11.42
CA LEU A 41 -28.38 0.65 11.78
C LEU A 41 -27.91 -0.28 10.66
N VAL A 42 -26.73 0.02 10.10
CA VAL A 42 -26.10 -0.78 9.03
C VAL A 42 -25.06 -1.73 9.60
N ALA A 43 -24.24 -1.24 10.53
CA ALA A 43 -23.19 -2.03 11.14
C ALA A 43 -22.88 -1.55 12.55
N ALA A 44 -22.49 -2.49 13.40
CA ALA A 44 -21.89 -2.23 14.70
C ALA A 44 -20.74 -3.23 14.88
N ARG A 45 -19.54 -2.73 15.19
CA ARG A 45 -18.35 -3.58 15.36
C ARG A 45 -17.52 -3.09 16.53
N ASN A 46 -16.98 -4.05 17.27
CA ASN A 46 -15.89 -3.80 18.20
C ASN A 46 -14.56 -4.15 17.51
N TRP A 47 -13.57 -3.25 17.61
CA TRP A 47 -12.25 -3.38 16.98
C TRP A 47 -11.11 -3.58 17.99
N THR A 48 -11.39 -3.77 19.28
CA THR A 48 -10.36 -3.89 20.31
C THR A 48 -9.43 -5.06 20.04
N SER A 49 -9.97 -6.12 19.45
CA SER A 49 -9.23 -7.33 19.10
C SER A 49 -8.60 -7.29 17.71
N ASP A 50 -8.97 -6.32 16.87
CA ASP A 50 -8.49 -6.23 15.48
C ASP A 50 -6.96 -6.07 15.42
N ARG A 51 -6.36 -5.44 16.43
CA ARG A 51 -4.90 -5.27 16.51
C ARG A 51 -4.13 -6.57 16.78
N TYR A 52 -4.81 -7.60 17.28
CA TYR A 52 -4.20 -8.92 17.53
C TYR A 52 -4.30 -9.86 16.33
N LEU A 53 -5.04 -9.46 15.28
CA LEU A 53 -5.19 -10.25 14.06
C LEU A 53 -4.17 -9.77 13.03
N GLU A 54 -3.12 -10.56 12.79
CA GLU A 54 -2.11 -10.25 11.77
C GLU A 54 -2.63 -10.40 10.33
N GLU A 55 -3.65 -11.24 10.11
CA GLU A 55 -4.21 -11.53 8.80
C GLU A 55 -5.73 -11.25 8.75
N PHE A 56 -6.14 -9.99 8.82
CA PHE A 56 -7.55 -9.59 8.71
C PHE A 56 -7.97 -9.19 7.28
N ASN A 57 -7.02 -8.95 6.38
CA ASN A 57 -7.31 -8.64 4.98
C ASN A 57 -7.70 -9.94 4.26
N VAL A 58 -9.00 -10.11 4.02
CA VAL A 58 -9.58 -11.24 3.28
C VAL A 58 -9.46 -11.10 1.75
N ALA A 59 -8.84 -10.01 1.27
CA ALA A 59 -8.60 -9.79 -0.15
C ALA A 59 -7.13 -9.98 -0.48
N ASP A 60 -6.85 -10.64 -1.61
CA ASP A 60 -5.50 -10.77 -2.12
C ASP A 60 -4.93 -9.41 -2.56
N PRO A 61 -3.63 -9.16 -2.32
CA PRO A 61 -2.68 -10.03 -1.62
C PRO A 61 -2.77 -9.88 -0.09
N VAL A 62 -2.81 -11.01 0.61
CA VAL A 62 -2.76 -11.03 2.08
C VAL A 62 -1.42 -10.49 2.62
N PRO A 63 -1.36 -9.97 3.86
CA PRO A 63 -0.15 -9.39 4.43
C PRO A 63 1.08 -10.30 4.38
N GLY A 64 0.90 -11.61 4.58
CA GLY A 64 1.97 -12.61 4.44
C GLY A 64 2.56 -12.67 3.02
N ALA A 65 1.73 -12.60 1.99
CA ALA A 65 2.16 -12.57 0.59
C ALA A 65 2.96 -11.29 0.28
N VAL A 66 2.50 -10.14 0.78
CA VAL A 66 3.23 -8.87 0.66
C VAL A 66 4.60 -8.95 1.35
N ARG A 67 4.67 -9.56 2.55
CA ARG A 67 5.94 -9.76 3.28
C ARG A 67 6.96 -10.53 2.45
N MET A 68 6.54 -11.60 1.77
CA MET A 68 7.39 -12.38 0.88
C MET A 68 7.89 -11.56 -0.33
N MET A 69 7.00 -10.80 -0.97
CA MET A 69 7.37 -9.94 -2.11
C MET A 69 8.42 -8.90 -1.72
N VAL A 70 8.24 -8.26 -0.56
CA VAL A 70 9.18 -7.26 -0.04
C VAL A 70 10.54 -7.89 0.29
N GLN A 71 10.56 -9.09 0.89
CA GLN A 71 11.80 -9.83 1.16
C GLN A 71 12.55 -10.17 -0.13
N GLN A 72 11.84 -10.68 -1.15
CA GLN A 72 12.42 -10.98 -2.46
C GLN A 72 13.02 -9.72 -3.11
N GLN A 73 12.31 -8.60 -3.07
CA GLN A 73 12.79 -7.34 -3.63
C GLN A 73 14.06 -6.81 -2.90
N ARG A 74 14.15 -7.00 -1.58
CA ARG A 74 15.34 -6.62 -0.80
C ARG A 74 16.55 -7.49 -1.15
N ALA A 75 16.35 -8.81 -1.25
CA ALA A 75 17.39 -9.74 -1.64
C ALA A 75 17.93 -9.46 -3.06
N MET A 76 17.04 -9.17 -4.02
CA MET A 76 17.45 -8.78 -5.38
C MET A 76 18.29 -7.50 -5.39
N ARG A 77 17.90 -6.48 -4.60
CA ARG A 77 18.68 -5.24 -4.48
C ARG A 77 20.06 -5.47 -3.86
N GLN A 78 20.17 -6.33 -2.85
CA GLN A 78 21.46 -6.69 -2.26
C GLN A 78 22.37 -7.42 -3.27
N ASN A 79 21.81 -8.34 -4.06
CA ASN A 79 22.58 -9.04 -5.08
C ASN A 79 23.03 -8.13 -6.24
N GLN A 80 22.22 -7.15 -6.62
CA GLN A 80 22.60 -6.13 -7.62
C GLN A 80 23.66 -5.14 -7.11
N ALA A 81 23.73 -4.88 -5.81
CA ALA A 81 24.78 -4.05 -5.24
C ALA A 81 26.15 -4.77 -5.17
N ASN A 82 26.16 -6.10 -5.30
CA ASN A 82 27.36 -6.93 -5.11
C ASN A 82 27.92 -7.51 -6.43
N VAL A 83 27.46 -7.03 -7.59
CA VAL A 83 28.03 -7.41 -8.89
C VAL A 83 29.36 -6.68 -9.05
N PRO A 84 30.52 -7.38 -9.13
CA PRO A 84 31.79 -6.71 -9.38
C PRO A 84 31.72 -6.09 -10.77
N VAL A 85 31.92 -4.78 -10.86
CA VAL A 85 32.18 -4.11 -12.14
C VAL A 85 33.51 -4.63 -12.64
N THR A 86 33.50 -5.65 -13.51
CA THR A 86 34.71 -6.10 -14.21
C THR A 86 35.10 -5.02 -15.21
N THR A 87 35.84 -4.01 -14.77
CA THR A 87 36.54 -3.07 -15.67
C THR A 87 37.66 -3.82 -16.37
N ALA A 88 37.40 -4.35 -17.58
CA ALA A 88 38.46 -4.71 -18.50
C ALA A 88 39.10 -3.42 -19.05
N PRO A 89 40.44 -3.27 -19.04
CA PRO A 89 41.07 -2.08 -19.61
C PRO A 89 40.96 -2.15 -21.14
N ALA A 90 40.36 -1.13 -21.74
CA ALA A 90 40.30 -0.96 -23.19
C ALA A 90 41.73 -0.76 -23.73
N LYS A 91 42.25 -1.76 -24.43
CA LYS A 91 43.46 -1.66 -25.24
C LYS A 91 43.13 -0.75 -26.43
N GLY A 92 43.57 0.51 -26.37
CA GLY A 92 43.41 1.46 -27.47
C GLY A 92 44.07 0.95 -28.75
N PRO A 93 43.56 1.30 -29.94
CA PRO A 93 44.15 0.87 -31.20
C PRO A 93 45.54 1.50 -31.37
N ALA A 94 46.54 0.66 -31.66
CA ALA A 94 47.88 1.11 -32.01
C ALA A 94 47.82 1.92 -33.31
N LEU A 95 48.35 3.15 -33.29
CA LEU A 95 48.65 3.90 -34.51
C LEU A 95 49.77 3.18 -35.27
N PRO A 96 49.72 3.12 -36.61
CA PRO A 96 50.84 2.65 -37.41
C PRO A 96 51.96 3.68 -37.39
N GLU A 97 53.20 3.19 -37.20
CA GLU A 97 54.41 3.98 -37.42
C GLU A 97 54.54 4.28 -38.91
N ASP A 98 54.66 5.56 -39.27
CA ASP A 98 55.16 5.94 -40.59
C ASP A 98 56.33 6.89 -40.43
N GLY A 99 57.49 6.40 -40.85
CA GLY A 99 58.75 7.12 -40.87
C GLY A 99 58.87 7.92 -42.16
N GLY A 100 59.33 9.17 -42.05
CA GLY A 100 59.67 9.97 -43.21
C GLY A 100 60.40 11.25 -42.80
N ALA A 101 61.69 11.29 -43.09
CA ALA A 101 62.62 12.36 -42.74
C ALA A 101 62.74 13.44 -43.83
N ARG A 102 63.33 14.58 -43.41
CA ARG A 102 63.97 15.67 -44.21
C ARG A 102 62.98 16.73 -44.72
N GLU A 103 63.25 18.03 -44.66
CA GLU A 103 64.51 18.81 -44.65
C GLU A 103 64.32 20.15 -43.94
#